data_AF-A0A0B7IN70-F1
#
_entry.id   AF-A0A0B7IN70-F1
#
_cell.length_a   1.000
_cell.length_b   1.000
_cell.length_c   1.000
_cell.angle_alpha   90.00
_cell.angle_beta   90.00
_cell.angle_gamma   90.00
#
_symmetry.space_group_name_H-M   'P 1'
#
loop_
_entity.id
_entity.type
_entity.pdbx_description
1 polymer ?
#
loop_
_entity_poly.entity_id
_entity_poly.type
_entity_poly.pdbx_seq_one_letter_code
_entity_poly.pdbx_strand_id
1 'polypeptide(L)'
;MGSIVSGNHPNQTYKPTFGFFHAQTFEEIAAVPINVEGFYPIIKWKKMDEGKTYIVINKNRLFLLDENTLSISEVTPQTIGLPEFEKGFAEIDTNSAYENSLEITNNLGKEYYYFPKLNQAILYGNRKEMDQLIAQNPIAPQGVTRFEFSRKDKDKLPELFKVKTQGQAGYPYKRYFFRWFKGELYIDKESQVLSYENFTPERFYFKPEVLHYDDKEVFIYFKHEWAESSPYFFQVLDAQTGEIKLSLQSHKDMHYLSDDFVAKIKDGYLISNYDSFILNTKEGKLEKLELREKLTQR
;
A
#
# COMPACT_ATOMS: atom_id res chain seq x y z
N MET A 1 11.26 -6.29 1.89
CA MET A 1 11.24 -5.31 2.99
C MET A 1 12.67 -4.89 3.28
N GLY A 2 12.94 -3.59 3.28
CA GLY A 2 14.26 -3.04 3.57
C GLY A 2 14.27 -2.40 4.95
N SER A 3 15.19 -2.82 5.80
CA SER A 3 15.60 -2.10 7.01
C SER A 3 17.08 -1.75 6.88
N ILE A 4 17.47 -0.57 7.37
CA ILE A 4 18.87 -0.13 7.40
C ILE A 4 19.44 -0.54 8.78
N VAL A 5 20.58 -1.24 8.76
CA VAL A 5 21.21 -1.81 9.96
C VAL A 5 22.47 -1.04 10.29
N SER A 6 22.44 -0.12 11.26
CA SER A 6 23.65 0.56 11.72
C SER A 6 24.36 -0.23 12.84
N GLY A 7 25.60 -0.64 12.58
CA GLY A 7 26.56 -1.07 13.60
C GLY A 7 27.25 0.16 14.23
N ASN A 8 27.41 0.17 15.55
CA ASN A 8 28.01 1.29 16.30
C ASN A 8 29.54 1.31 16.17
N HIS A 9 30.11 2.08 15.23
CA HIS A 9 31.53 2.41 15.22
C HIS A 9 31.77 3.92 14.99
N PRO A 10 32.37 4.64 15.96
CA PRO A 10 32.38 6.12 15.99
C PRO A 10 33.23 6.85 14.93
N ASN A 11 33.85 6.16 13.97
CA ASN A 11 34.72 6.78 12.96
C ASN A 11 34.50 6.28 11.52
N GLN A 12 33.38 5.63 11.21
CA GLN A 12 33.02 5.28 9.84
C GLN A 12 31.92 6.21 9.32
N THR A 13 32.16 6.84 8.17
CA THR A 13 31.09 7.45 7.37
C THR A 13 30.17 6.32 6.93
N TYR A 14 29.13 6.05 7.72
CA TYR A 14 28.15 5.02 7.41
C TYR A 14 27.42 5.45 6.13
N LYS A 15 27.67 4.75 5.03
CA LYS A 15 26.87 4.88 3.81
C LYS A 15 25.66 3.97 4.00
N PRO A 16 24.47 4.51 4.25
CA PRO A 16 23.28 3.68 4.35
C PRO A 16 23.12 2.83 3.07
N THR A 17 22.61 1.61 3.23
CA THR A 17 22.35 0.68 2.12
C THR A 17 20.89 0.27 2.15
N PHE A 18 20.28 0.17 0.97
CA PHE A 18 19.01 -0.54 0.82
C PHE A 18 19.31 -2.03 0.67
N GLY A 19 18.95 -2.84 1.68
CA GLY A 19 19.20 -4.27 1.72
C GLY A 19 18.01 -5.11 1.25
N PHE A 20 18.30 -6.20 0.54
CA PHE A 20 17.36 -7.24 0.13
C PHE A 20 17.69 -8.51 0.90
N PHE A 21 16.69 -9.06 1.59
CA PHE A 21 16.87 -10.20 2.47
C PHE A 21 15.85 -11.29 2.17
N HIS A 22 16.26 -12.54 2.32
CA HIS A 22 15.34 -13.66 2.28
C HIS A 22 14.38 -13.59 3.48
N ALA A 23 13.07 -13.65 3.23
CA ALA A 23 12.06 -13.32 4.24
C ALA A 23 12.02 -14.26 5.46
N GLN A 24 12.52 -15.49 5.32
CA GLN A 24 12.52 -16.49 6.41
C GLN A 24 13.89 -16.60 7.09
N THR A 25 14.97 -16.64 6.30
CA THR A 25 16.33 -16.85 6.82
C THR A 25 17.00 -15.54 7.22
N PHE A 26 16.53 -14.42 6.68
CA PHE A 26 17.16 -13.09 6.78
C PHE A 26 18.58 -13.03 6.23
N GLU A 27 18.94 -14.01 5.40
CA GLU A 27 20.18 -13.94 4.64
C GLU A 27 20.08 -12.79 3.64
N GLU A 28 21.15 -12.00 3.57
CA GLU A 28 21.25 -10.92 2.60
C GLU A 28 21.41 -11.52 1.21
N ILE A 29 20.56 -11.08 0.31
CA ILE A 29 20.57 -11.44 -1.11
C ILE A 29 21.36 -10.39 -1.90
N ALA A 30 21.13 -9.11 -1.59
CA ALA A 30 21.80 -7.99 -2.22
C ALA A 30 21.75 -6.75 -1.30
N ALA A 31 22.68 -5.82 -1.50
CA ALA A 31 22.65 -4.52 -0.85
C ALA A 31 23.05 -3.43 -1.85
N VAL A 32 22.27 -2.36 -1.91
CA VAL A 32 22.50 -1.21 -2.78
C VAL A 32 22.89 -0.01 -1.94
N PRO A 33 24.13 0.51 -2.04
CA PRO A 33 24.51 1.74 -1.34
C PRO A 33 23.64 2.91 -1.77
N ILE A 34 23.12 3.64 -0.80
CA ILE A 34 22.38 4.89 -1.01
C ILE A 34 23.15 6.04 -0.40
N ASN A 35 23.36 7.09 -1.20
CA ASN A 35 24.03 8.29 -0.73
C ASN A 35 23.04 9.23 -0.04
N VAL A 36 22.40 8.81 1.05
CA VAL A 36 21.46 9.65 1.80
C VAL A 36 22.10 10.19 3.07
N GLU A 37 21.85 11.45 3.37
CA GLU A 37 22.28 12.08 4.63
C GLU A 37 21.30 11.75 5.75
N GLY A 38 21.79 11.66 6.99
CA GLY A 38 20.98 11.44 8.19
C GLY A 38 21.07 10.02 8.75
N PHE A 39 21.13 9.93 10.08
CA PHE A 39 21.31 8.66 10.81
C PHE A 39 20.03 7.80 10.86
N TYR A 40 18.85 8.42 10.73
CA TYR A 40 17.54 7.75 10.69
C TYR A 40 16.68 8.30 9.55
N PRO A 41 16.83 7.77 8.32
CA PRO A 41 16.05 8.27 7.21
C PRO A 41 14.57 7.93 7.37
N ILE A 42 13.70 8.86 7.02
CA ILE A 42 12.25 8.60 6.92
C ILE A 42 12.01 7.88 5.60
N ILE A 43 11.48 6.66 5.65
CA ILE A 43 11.20 5.84 4.48
C ILE A 43 9.69 5.66 4.34
N LYS A 44 9.16 6.03 3.17
CA LYS A 44 7.81 5.67 2.72
C LYS A 44 7.93 4.91 1.40
N TRP A 45 6.93 4.12 1.06
CA TRP A 45 6.88 3.48 -0.24
C TRP A 45 5.42 3.30 -0.68
N LYS A 46 5.23 3.04 -1.97
CA LYS A 46 3.94 2.68 -2.56
C LYS A 46 4.16 1.77 -3.75
N LYS A 47 3.46 0.63 -3.77
CA LYS A 47 3.34 -0.21 -4.95
C LYS A 47 2.13 0.25 -5.75
N MET A 48 2.36 0.71 -6.97
CA MET A 48 1.30 1.06 -7.90
C MET A 48 0.68 -0.22 -8.47
N ASP A 49 -0.56 -0.16 -8.94
CA ASP A 49 -1.25 -1.38 -9.39
C ASP A 49 -0.67 -1.94 -10.71
N GLU A 50 0.15 -1.18 -11.46
CA GLU A 50 0.98 -1.72 -12.55
C GLU A 50 2.20 -2.51 -12.08
N GLY A 51 2.38 -2.67 -10.76
CA GLY A 51 3.42 -3.48 -10.14
C GLY A 51 4.71 -2.73 -9.84
N LYS A 52 4.82 -1.44 -10.20
CA LYS A 52 5.99 -0.61 -9.89
C LYS A 52 5.96 -0.15 -8.44
N THR A 53 7.07 -0.30 -7.74
CA THR A 53 7.22 0.18 -6.35
C THR A 53 8.09 1.43 -6.30
N TYR A 54 7.53 2.53 -5.82
CA TYR A 54 8.25 3.77 -5.56
C TYR A 54 8.60 3.87 -4.08
N ILE A 55 9.83 4.30 -3.80
CA ILE A 55 10.37 4.44 -2.44
C ILE A 55 10.77 5.91 -2.27
N VAL A 56 10.28 6.54 -1.19
CA VAL A 56 10.63 7.90 -0.81
C VAL A 56 11.53 7.86 0.41
N ILE A 57 12.69 8.49 0.31
CA ILE A 57 13.66 8.61 1.41
C ILE A 57 13.82 10.08 1.79
N ASN A 58 13.79 10.38 3.09
CA ASN A 58 13.89 11.73 3.66
C ASN A 58 12.86 12.72 3.08
N LYS A 59 11.69 12.19 2.68
CA LYS A 59 10.57 12.92 2.09
C LYS A 59 10.82 13.57 0.73
N ASN A 60 12.04 13.65 0.20
CA ASN A 60 12.30 14.41 -1.02
C ASN A 60 13.12 13.66 -2.07
N ARG A 61 13.56 12.44 -1.77
CA ARG A 61 14.27 11.58 -2.73
C ARG A 61 13.41 10.42 -3.14
N LEU A 62 13.17 10.30 -4.44
CA LEU A 62 12.34 9.27 -5.03
C LEU A 62 13.22 8.21 -5.68
N PHE A 63 12.91 6.95 -5.41
CA PHE A 63 13.56 5.80 -6.02
C PHE A 63 12.51 4.87 -6.62
N LEU A 64 12.87 4.22 -7.72
CA LEU A 64 12.11 3.13 -8.30
C LEU A 64 12.82 1.81 -7.97
N LEU A 65 12.07 0.86 -7.43
CA LEU A 65 12.54 -0.49 -7.18
C LEU A 65 12.39 -1.37 -8.43
N ASP A 66 13.46 -2.04 -8.82
CA ASP A 66 13.44 -3.16 -9.75
C ASP A 66 13.48 -4.48 -8.96
N GLU A 67 12.33 -5.14 -8.86
CA GLU A 67 12.17 -6.40 -8.13
C GLU A 67 12.87 -7.59 -8.83
N ASN A 68 13.16 -7.49 -10.14
CA ASN A 68 13.83 -8.56 -10.89
C ASN A 68 15.34 -8.54 -10.68
N THR A 69 15.93 -7.34 -10.69
CA THR A 69 17.37 -7.17 -10.51
C THR A 69 17.78 -6.90 -9.07
N LEU A 70 16.79 -6.74 -8.16
CA LEU A 70 17.00 -6.35 -6.76
C LEU A 70 17.87 -5.09 -6.67
N SER A 71 17.47 -4.07 -7.43
CA SER A 71 18.16 -2.79 -7.49
C SER A 71 17.19 -1.63 -7.31
N ILE A 72 17.73 -0.46 -6.96
CA ILE A 72 16.95 0.78 -6.89
C ILE A 72 17.63 1.85 -7.75
N SER A 73 16.83 2.61 -8.49
CA SER A 73 17.29 3.73 -9.30
C SER A 73 16.63 5.02 -8.82
N GLU A 74 17.42 6.08 -8.62
CA GLU A 74 16.87 7.38 -8.25
C GLU A 74 16.11 8.01 -9.41
N VAL A 75 14.89 8.47 -9.13
CA VAL A 75 14.07 9.27 -10.02
C VAL A 75 14.25 10.73 -9.64
N THR A 76 14.89 11.49 -10.52
CA THR A 76 15.17 12.91 -10.33
C THR A 76 14.25 13.78 -11.18
N PRO A 77 14.11 15.08 -10.89
CA PRO A 77 13.42 16.01 -11.76
C PRO A 77 13.92 15.96 -13.22
N GLN A 78 15.22 15.77 -13.42
CA GLN A 78 15.83 15.68 -14.76
C GLN A 78 15.37 14.40 -15.49
N THR A 79 15.26 13.28 -14.78
CA THR A 79 14.74 12.04 -15.38
C THR A 79 13.24 12.10 -15.68
N ILE A 80 12.47 12.85 -14.89
CA ILE A 80 11.03 13.09 -15.15
C ILE A 80 10.83 14.04 -16.33
N GLY A 81 11.65 15.10 -16.40
CA GLY A 81 11.65 16.06 -17.52
C GLY A 81 10.41 16.95 -17.60
N LEU A 82 9.65 17.08 -16.50
CA LEU A 82 8.46 17.92 -16.43
C LEU A 82 8.79 19.34 -15.92
N PRO A 83 8.27 20.41 -16.55
CA PRO A 83 8.52 21.79 -16.15
C PRO A 83 8.09 22.09 -14.71
N GLU A 84 7.05 21.42 -14.21
CA GLU A 84 6.53 21.53 -12.85
C GLU A 84 7.59 21.22 -11.79
N PHE A 85 8.56 20.35 -12.13
CA PHE A 85 9.55 19.83 -11.20
C PHE A 85 10.97 20.33 -11.45
N GLU A 86 11.22 21.15 -12.47
CA GLU A 86 12.56 21.66 -12.81
C GLU A 86 13.34 22.23 -11.61
N LYS A 87 12.64 22.83 -10.65
CA LYS A 87 13.25 23.41 -9.44
C LYS A 87 13.60 22.40 -8.35
N GLY A 88 13.19 21.14 -8.48
CA GLY A 88 13.42 20.09 -7.50
C GLY A 88 12.18 19.72 -6.68
N PHE A 89 12.32 18.65 -5.90
CA PHE A 89 11.30 18.16 -4.97
C PHE A 89 11.59 18.72 -3.56
N ALA A 90 10.62 19.41 -2.98
CA ALA A 90 10.66 19.83 -1.59
C ALA A 90 10.12 18.71 -0.69
N GLU A 91 8.99 18.10 -1.09
CA GLU A 91 8.35 16.99 -0.39
C GLU A 91 7.64 16.07 -1.38
N ILE A 92 7.60 14.78 -1.04
CA ILE A 92 6.98 13.70 -1.78
C ILE A 92 6.22 12.85 -0.77
N ASP A 93 4.92 12.70 -0.97
CA ASP A 93 4.08 11.77 -0.22
C ASP A 93 3.57 10.64 -1.12
N THR A 94 3.51 9.46 -0.53
CA THR A 94 2.93 8.27 -1.16
C THR A 94 1.45 8.13 -0.88
N ASN A 95 0.94 8.77 0.17
CA ASN A 95 -0.48 8.82 0.47
C ASN A 95 -1.16 9.90 -0.38
N SER A 96 -1.83 9.48 -1.45
CA SER A 96 -2.54 10.39 -2.36
C SER A 96 -4.04 10.10 -2.42
N ALA A 97 -4.84 11.14 -2.67
CA ALA A 97 -6.26 11.01 -2.97
C ALA A 97 -6.55 10.22 -4.27
N TYR A 98 -5.60 10.20 -5.20
CA TYR A 98 -5.70 9.46 -6.46
C TYR A 98 -4.72 8.30 -6.45
N GLU A 99 -5.22 7.11 -6.78
CA GLU A 99 -4.37 5.94 -6.92
C GLU A 99 -3.46 6.06 -8.14
N ASN A 100 -2.38 5.28 -8.10
CA ASN A 100 -1.30 5.31 -9.11
C ASN A 100 -0.62 6.68 -9.23
N SER A 101 -0.54 7.42 -8.12
CA SER A 101 0.07 8.74 -8.05
C SER A 101 0.91 8.97 -6.80
N LEU A 102 1.76 10.00 -6.87
CA LEU A 102 2.53 10.58 -5.78
C LEU A 102 2.09 12.04 -5.60
N GLU A 103 2.02 12.53 -4.37
CA GLU A 103 1.85 13.97 -4.11
C GLU A 103 3.25 14.59 -4.02
N ILE A 104 3.56 15.52 -4.92
CA ILE A 104 4.88 16.18 -4.99
C ILE A 104 4.72 17.67 -4.78
N THR A 105 5.34 18.19 -3.72
CA THR A 105 5.57 19.62 -3.52
C THR A 105 6.91 19.99 -4.13
N ASN A 106 6.92 20.89 -5.10
CA ASN A 106 8.17 21.36 -5.69
C ASN A 106 8.88 22.41 -4.81
N ASN A 107 10.12 22.77 -5.15
CA ASN A 107 10.90 23.78 -4.40
C ASN A 107 10.35 25.22 -4.49
N LEU A 108 9.24 25.45 -5.20
CA LEU A 108 8.49 26.70 -5.19
C LEU A 108 7.26 26.65 -4.26
N GLY A 109 7.04 25.54 -3.56
CA GLY A 109 5.90 25.33 -2.67
C GLY A 109 4.59 25.01 -3.40
N LYS A 110 4.64 24.63 -4.68
CA LYS A 110 3.45 24.18 -5.43
C LYS A 110 3.31 22.67 -5.33
N GLU A 111 2.10 22.22 -5.02
CA GLU A 111 1.73 20.82 -4.84
C GLU A 111 1.10 20.24 -6.10
N TYR A 112 1.46 19.02 -6.46
CA TYR A 112 0.98 18.31 -7.66
C TYR A 112 0.66 16.86 -7.36
N TYR A 113 -0.36 16.33 -8.02
CA TYR A 113 -0.54 14.90 -8.21
C TYR A 113 0.30 14.47 -9.42
N TYR A 114 1.37 13.71 -9.19
CA TYR A 114 2.20 13.14 -10.25
C TYR A 114 1.79 11.70 -10.55
N PHE A 115 1.49 11.41 -11.82
CA PHE A 115 1.12 10.08 -12.31
C PHE A 115 2.29 9.50 -13.13
N PRO A 116 3.12 8.63 -12.55
CA PRO A 116 4.37 8.19 -13.20
C PRO A 116 4.15 7.46 -14.52
N LYS A 117 3.08 6.64 -14.64
CA LYS A 117 2.77 5.93 -15.89
C LYS A 117 2.47 6.87 -17.05
N LEU A 118 1.79 7.98 -16.76
CA LEU A 118 1.45 9.00 -17.76
C LEU A 118 2.56 10.02 -17.95
N ASN A 119 3.53 10.04 -17.04
CA ASN A 119 4.49 11.12 -16.86
C ASN A 119 3.83 12.50 -16.89
N GLN A 120 2.79 12.68 -16.07
CA GLN A 120 1.98 13.90 -16.03
C GLN A 120 1.79 14.38 -14.59
N ALA A 121 1.88 15.70 -14.38
CA ALA A 121 1.65 16.36 -13.11
C ALA A 121 0.41 17.26 -13.18
N ILE A 122 -0.54 17.06 -12.27
CA ILE A 122 -1.76 17.86 -12.17
C ILE A 122 -1.67 18.71 -10.90
N LEU A 123 -1.85 20.02 -11.02
CA LEU A 123 -1.81 20.92 -9.86
C LEU A 123 -2.84 20.49 -8.81
N TYR A 124 -2.43 20.46 -7.55
CA TYR A 124 -3.30 20.10 -6.43
C TYR A 124 -4.56 21.00 -6.42
N GLY A 125 -5.72 20.37 -6.21
CA GLY A 125 -7.02 21.04 -6.25
C GLY A 125 -7.57 21.34 -7.66
N ASN A 126 -6.83 21.09 -8.76
CA ASN A 126 -7.35 21.25 -10.12
C ASN A 126 -8.28 20.10 -10.52
N ARG A 127 -9.50 20.09 -9.95
CA ARG A 127 -10.50 19.03 -10.15
C ARG A 127 -10.90 18.86 -11.62
N LYS A 128 -11.03 19.97 -12.36
CA LYS A 128 -11.48 19.91 -13.76
C LYS A 128 -10.50 19.13 -14.63
N GLU A 129 -9.20 19.40 -14.49
CA GLU A 129 -8.18 18.70 -15.26
C GLU A 129 -8.07 17.23 -14.84
N MET A 130 -8.20 16.95 -13.54
CA MET A 130 -8.23 15.59 -13.02
C MET A 130 -9.42 14.78 -13.56
N ASP A 131 -10.62 15.35 -13.53
CA ASP A 131 -11.84 14.71 -14.05
C ASP A 131 -11.70 14.40 -15.55
N GLN A 132 -11.09 15.32 -16.30
CA GLN A 132 -10.79 15.13 -17.73
C GLN A 132 -9.77 14.02 -17.96
N LEU A 133 -8.72 13.96 -17.15
CA LEU A 133 -7.69 12.92 -17.22
C LEU A 133 -8.31 11.54 -16.95
N ILE A 134 -9.07 11.41 -15.87
CA ILE A 134 -9.76 10.17 -15.49
C ILE A 134 -10.76 9.74 -16.57
N ALA A 135 -11.53 10.67 -17.14
CA ALA A 135 -12.48 10.36 -18.21
C ALA A 135 -11.82 9.85 -19.50
N GLN A 136 -10.53 10.16 -19.72
CA GLN A 136 -9.74 9.71 -20.88
C GLN A 136 -9.01 8.38 -20.63
N ASN A 137 -9.12 7.80 -19.44
CA ASN A 137 -8.52 6.50 -19.14
C ASN A 137 -8.98 5.44 -20.16
N PRO A 138 -8.06 4.59 -20.64
CA PRO A 138 -8.42 3.44 -21.44
C PRO A 138 -9.42 2.53 -20.71
N ILE A 139 -10.38 2.02 -21.47
CA ILE A 139 -11.41 1.13 -20.94
C ILE A 139 -10.87 -0.30 -20.99
N ALA A 140 -10.85 -0.98 -19.84
CA ALA A 140 -10.65 -2.43 -19.78
C ALA A 140 -12.00 -3.13 -20.03
N PRO A 141 -12.17 -3.93 -21.10
CA PRO A 141 -13.48 -4.50 -21.46
C PRO A 141 -14.13 -5.38 -20.38
N GLN A 142 -13.32 -5.99 -19.50
CA GLN A 142 -13.82 -6.87 -18.43
C GLN A 142 -13.86 -6.22 -17.04
N GLY A 143 -13.44 -4.95 -16.94
CA GLY A 143 -13.22 -4.26 -15.67
C GLY A 143 -12.15 -4.92 -14.79
N VAL A 144 -11.80 -4.25 -13.69
CA VAL A 144 -10.91 -4.78 -12.65
C VAL A 144 -11.74 -5.14 -11.44
N THR A 145 -11.52 -6.34 -10.88
CA THR A 145 -12.14 -6.75 -9.62
C THR A 145 -11.33 -6.23 -8.44
N ARG A 146 -12.03 -5.61 -7.49
CA ARG A 146 -11.45 -5.08 -6.25
C ARG A 146 -12.34 -5.41 -5.06
N PHE A 147 -11.76 -5.30 -3.87
CA PHE A 147 -12.47 -5.51 -2.61
C PHE A 147 -12.24 -4.34 -1.68
N GLU A 148 -13.31 -3.81 -1.09
CA GLU A 148 -13.26 -2.62 -0.25
C GLU A 148 -14.35 -2.68 0.82
N PHE A 149 -14.05 -2.20 2.03
CA PHE A 149 -15.06 -2.05 3.06
C PHE A 149 -15.74 -0.69 2.96
N SER A 150 -17.06 -0.64 3.15
CA SER A 150 -17.70 0.65 3.44
C SER A 150 -17.24 1.19 4.78
N ARG A 151 -17.11 2.51 4.88
CA ARG A 151 -16.94 3.20 6.17
C ARG A 151 -18.15 2.96 7.08
N LYS A 152 -17.87 2.79 8.37
CA LYS A 152 -18.91 2.77 9.40
C LYS A 152 -19.69 4.08 9.35
N ASP A 153 -21.01 3.98 9.36
CA ASP A 153 -21.92 5.10 9.60
C ASP A 153 -22.68 4.86 10.92
N LYS A 154 -23.44 5.85 11.39
CA LYS A 154 -24.14 5.80 12.68
C LYS A 154 -25.02 4.55 12.82
N ASP A 155 -25.77 4.23 11.78
CA ASP A 155 -26.79 3.18 11.79
C ASP A 155 -26.41 1.98 10.90
N LYS A 156 -25.23 2.01 10.28
CA LYS A 156 -24.76 1.03 9.29
C LYS A 156 -23.35 0.57 9.61
N LEU A 157 -23.21 -0.73 9.88
CA LEU A 157 -21.92 -1.37 10.05
C LEU A 157 -21.18 -1.47 8.71
N PRO A 158 -19.84 -1.53 8.72
CA PRO A 158 -19.05 -1.84 7.54
C PRO A 158 -19.50 -3.13 6.85
N GLU A 159 -19.71 -3.07 5.54
CA GLU A 159 -19.95 -4.22 4.66
C GLU A 159 -18.75 -4.35 3.70
N LEU A 160 -18.35 -5.59 3.39
CA LEU A 160 -17.31 -5.88 2.40
C LEU A 160 -17.94 -5.94 1.01
N PHE A 161 -17.46 -5.13 0.09
CA PHE A 161 -17.95 -5.10 -1.29
C PHE A 161 -16.96 -5.75 -2.24
N LYS A 162 -17.48 -6.52 -3.19
CA LYS A 162 -16.78 -6.89 -4.41
C LYS A 162 -17.17 -5.90 -5.48
N VAL A 163 -16.16 -5.24 -6.05
CA VAL A 163 -16.34 -4.07 -6.89
C VAL A 163 -15.78 -4.36 -8.28
N LYS A 164 -16.55 -4.01 -9.32
CA LYS A 164 -16.05 -3.95 -10.69
C LYS A 164 -15.78 -2.49 -11.03
N THR A 165 -14.55 -2.19 -11.39
CA THR A 165 -14.14 -0.83 -11.78
C THR A 165 -13.74 -0.80 -13.23
N GLN A 166 -14.02 0.32 -13.89
CA GLN A 166 -13.38 0.68 -15.14
C GLN A 166 -11.97 1.19 -14.83
N GLY A 167 -11.07 1.05 -15.80
CA GLY A 167 -9.68 1.47 -15.69
C GLY A 167 -8.69 0.36 -16.04
N GLN A 168 -7.47 0.78 -16.33
CA GLN A 168 -6.33 -0.11 -16.55
C GLN A 168 -5.29 0.17 -15.47
N ALA A 169 -4.45 -0.83 -15.18
CA ALA A 169 -3.35 -0.67 -14.22
C ALA A 169 -2.48 0.56 -14.58
N GLY A 170 -2.11 1.36 -13.59
CA GLY A 170 -1.29 2.56 -13.59
C GLY A 170 -2.00 3.84 -14.02
N TYR A 171 -3.29 3.77 -14.35
CA TYR A 171 -4.08 4.95 -14.70
C TYR A 171 -4.73 5.57 -13.44
N PRO A 172 -4.97 6.90 -13.45
CA PRO A 172 -5.53 7.62 -12.32
C PRO A 172 -6.97 7.19 -12.04
N TYR A 173 -7.29 6.95 -10.78
CA TYR A 173 -8.66 6.92 -10.30
C TYR A 173 -8.68 7.39 -8.86
N LYS A 174 -9.82 7.89 -8.40
CA LYS A 174 -9.94 8.32 -7.01
C LYS A 174 -10.07 7.11 -6.09
N ARG A 175 -9.33 7.12 -4.98
CA ARG A 175 -9.37 6.05 -3.96
C ARG A 175 -10.82 5.74 -3.58
N TYR A 176 -11.14 4.46 -3.40
CA TYR A 176 -12.49 4.00 -3.09
C TYR A 176 -12.91 4.49 -1.70
N PHE A 177 -13.83 5.45 -1.66
CA PHE A 177 -14.37 5.97 -0.42
C PHE A 177 -15.86 5.63 -0.30
N PHE A 178 -16.12 4.37 0.05
CA PHE A 178 -17.47 3.83 0.14
C PHE A 178 -18.09 4.31 1.45
N ARG A 179 -19.08 5.20 1.40
CA ARG A 179 -19.72 5.77 2.59
C ARG A 179 -21.24 5.67 2.50
N TRP A 180 -21.88 5.35 3.60
CA TRP A 180 -23.33 5.41 3.67
C TRP A 180 -23.79 6.86 3.77
N PHE A 181 -24.78 7.22 2.96
CA PHE A 181 -25.43 8.52 3.00
C PHE A 181 -26.92 8.35 2.75
N LYS A 182 -27.76 8.69 3.74
CA LYS A 182 -29.22 8.56 3.68
C LYS A 182 -29.70 7.14 3.29
N GLY A 183 -28.99 6.11 3.75
CA GLY A 183 -29.32 4.70 3.47
C GLY A 183 -28.77 4.15 2.15
N GLU A 184 -28.17 4.99 1.31
CA GLU A 184 -27.55 4.59 0.05
C GLU A 184 -26.02 4.60 0.16
N LEU A 185 -25.36 3.74 -0.60
CA LEU A 185 -23.91 3.74 -0.70
C LEU A 185 -23.46 4.84 -1.67
N TYR A 186 -22.84 5.89 -1.13
CA TYR A 186 -22.20 6.92 -1.93
C TYR A 186 -20.82 6.45 -2.38
N ILE A 187 -20.56 6.61 -3.67
CA ILE A 187 -19.31 6.28 -4.34
C ILE A 187 -18.94 7.48 -5.21
N ASP A 188 -17.68 7.92 -5.16
CA ASP A 188 -17.18 8.98 -6.03
C ASP A 188 -17.15 8.51 -7.49
N LYS A 189 -17.61 9.36 -8.41
CA LYS A 189 -17.65 9.05 -9.85
C LYS A 189 -16.25 8.80 -10.41
N GLU A 190 -15.28 9.54 -9.90
CA GLU A 190 -13.86 9.48 -10.24
C GLU A 190 -13.20 8.16 -9.82
N SER A 191 -13.84 7.35 -8.96
CA SER A 191 -13.40 5.99 -8.63
C SER A 191 -13.73 4.98 -9.72
N GLN A 192 -14.47 5.37 -10.76
CA GLN A 192 -14.79 4.53 -11.93
C GLN A 192 -15.48 3.20 -11.58
N VAL A 193 -16.29 3.16 -10.52
CA VAL A 193 -17.06 1.96 -10.15
C VAL A 193 -18.20 1.75 -11.17
N LEU A 194 -18.26 0.55 -11.75
CA LEU A 194 -19.30 0.13 -12.69
C LEU A 194 -20.43 -0.63 -11.99
N SER A 195 -20.06 -1.53 -11.08
CA SER A 195 -20.99 -2.29 -10.26
C SER A 195 -20.32 -2.72 -8.96
N TYR A 196 -21.14 -3.03 -7.97
CA TYR A 196 -20.69 -3.57 -6.70
C TYR A 196 -21.75 -4.53 -6.14
N GLU A 197 -21.32 -5.48 -5.34
CA GLU A 197 -22.19 -6.38 -4.59
C GLU A 197 -21.64 -6.59 -3.18
N ASN A 198 -22.52 -6.81 -2.20
CA ASN A 198 -22.08 -7.22 -0.86
C ASN A 198 -21.49 -8.62 -0.98
N PHE A 199 -20.19 -8.73 -0.74
CA PHE A 199 -19.41 -9.93 -1.00
C PHE A 199 -19.57 -11.00 0.08
N THR A 200 -19.91 -10.57 1.28
CA THR A 200 -20.09 -11.45 2.44
C THR A 200 -21.37 -11.05 3.16
N PRO A 201 -22.53 -11.33 2.55
CA PRO A 201 -23.81 -10.95 3.14
C PRO A 201 -23.97 -11.59 4.53
N GLU A 202 -24.68 -10.89 5.42
CA GLU A 202 -24.96 -11.31 6.80
C GLU A 202 -23.74 -11.36 7.75
N ARG A 203 -22.54 -11.03 7.27
CA ARG A 203 -21.36 -10.92 8.12
C ARG A 203 -21.21 -9.52 8.68
N PHE A 204 -20.78 -9.45 9.93
CA PHE A 204 -20.55 -8.20 10.64
C PHE A 204 -19.06 -8.00 10.92
N TYR A 205 -18.60 -6.77 10.67
CA TYR A 205 -17.20 -6.41 10.78
C TYR A 205 -17.06 -5.14 11.61
N PHE A 206 -16.12 -5.14 12.56
CA PHE A 206 -15.76 -3.95 13.32
C PHE A 206 -14.30 -3.58 13.08
N LYS A 207 -14.07 -2.30 12.79
CA LYS A 207 -12.75 -1.77 12.39
C LYS A 207 -12.05 -2.64 11.32
N PRO A 208 -12.74 -2.99 10.22
CA PRO A 208 -12.15 -3.89 9.24
C PRO A 208 -11.22 -3.17 8.27
N GLU A 209 -10.27 -3.94 7.74
CA GLU A 209 -9.36 -3.55 6.67
C GLU A 209 -9.22 -4.72 5.68
N VAL A 210 -9.15 -4.41 4.39
CA VAL A 210 -8.68 -5.37 3.37
C VAL A 210 -7.16 -5.23 3.32
N LEU A 211 -6.45 -6.31 3.65
CA LEU A 211 -4.98 -6.30 3.70
C LEU A 211 -4.33 -6.74 2.39
N HIS A 212 -4.99 -7.62 1.64
CA HIS A 212 -4.54 -8.06 0.32
C HIS A 212 -5.70 -8.74 -0.41
N TYR A 213 -5.67 -8.75 -1.75
CA TYR A 213 -6.53 -9.61 -2.55
C TYR A 213 -5.88 -9.94 -3.90
N ASP A 214 -6.28 -11.09 -4.46
CA ASP A 214 -5.99 -11.47 -5.83
C ASP A 214 -7.18 -12.23 -6.43
N ASP A 215 -6.99 -12.86 -7.59
CA ASP A 215 -8.03 -13.64 -8.26
C ASP A 215 -8.43 -14.91 -7.51
N LYS A 216 -7.81 -15.27 -6.39
CA LYS A 216 -8.07 -16.51 -5.64
C LYS A 216 -8.55 -16.25 -4.22
N GLU A 217 -8.03 -15.21 -3.58
CA GLU A 217 -8.34 -14.94 -2.18
C GLU A 217 -8.39 -13.47 -1.80
N VAL A 218 -9.15 -13.19 -0.74
CA VAL A 218 -9.24 -11.89 -0.09
C VAL A 218 -8.79 -12.06 1.36
N PHE A 219 -7.74 -11.35 1.74
CA PHE A 219 -7.21 -11.35 3.10
C PHE A 219 -7.68 -10.09 3.83
N ILE A 220 -8.44 -10.30 4.90
CA ILE A 220 -9.04 -9.24 5.71
C ILE A 220 -8.61 -9.33 7.18
N TYR A 221 -8.70 -8.19 7.85
CA TYR A 221 -8.37 -8.03 9.26
C TYR A 221 -9.43 -7.20 9.96
N PHE A 222 -10.01 -7.71 11.04
CA PHE A 222 -11.16 -7.07 11.68
C PHE A 222 -11.38 -7.57 13.11
N LYS A 223 -12.30 -6.92 13.85
CA LYS A 223 -12.82 -7.39 15.12
C LYS A 223 -14.23 -7.96 14.97
N HIS A 224 -14.56 -8.99 15.74
CA HIS A 224 -15.93 -9.51 15.84
C HIS A 224 -16.85 -8.61 16.68
N GLU A 225 -16.30 -7.76 17.53
CA GLU A 225 -17.05 -6.88 18.43
C GLU A 225 -16.47 -5.46 18.46
N TRP A 226 -17.30 -4.49 18.85
CA TRP A 226 -16.87 -3.10 19.01
C TRP A 226 -15.93 -2.88 20.19
N ALA A 227 -16.00 -3.74 21.22
CA ALA A 227 -15.26 -3.57 22.46
C ALA A 227 -13.75 -3.37 22.22
N GLU A 228 -13.15 -2.44 22.96
CA GLU A 228 -11.72 -2.15 22.80
C GLU A 228 -10.85 -3.37 23.11
N SER A 229 -11.25 -4.17 24.10
CA SER A 229 -10.61 -5.43 24.49
C SER A 229 -10.81 -6.58 23.48
N SER A 230 -11.74 -6.46 22.53
CA SER A 230 -11.97 -7.51 21.54
C SER A 230 -10.73 -7.69 20.66
N PRO A 231 -10.19 -8.92 20.51
CA PRO A 231 -9.03 -9.16 19.69
C PRO A 231 -9.37 -9.01 18.20
N TYR A 232 -8.36 -8.71 17.40
CA TYR A 232 -8.51 -8.76 15.95
C TYR A 232 -8.30 -10.19 15.44
N PHE A 233 -8.88 -10.47 14.29
CA PHE A 233 -8.79 -11.73 13.57
C PHE A 233 -8.32 -11.49 12.14
N PHE A 234 -7.47 -12.41 11.69
CA PHE A 234 -7.14 -12.61 10.30
C PHE A 234 -8.15 -13.57 9.68
N GLN A 235 -8.66 -13.23 8.50
CA GLN A 235 -9.52 -14.12 7.73
C GLN A 235 -9.12 -14.10 6.27
N VAL A 236 -8.97 -15.30 5.69
CA VAL A 236 -8.74 -15.48 4.26
C VAL A 236 -10.01 -16.05 3.64
N LEU A 237 -10.53 -15.36 2.64
CA LEU A 237 -11.74 -15.71 1.92
C LEU A 237 -11.40 -16.23 0.53
N ASP A 238 -12.23 -17.11 -0.02
CA ASP A 238 -12.27 -17.35 -1.46
C ASP A 238 -12.74 -16.10 -2.20
N ALA A 239 -12.01 -15.63 -3.22
CA ALA A 239 -12.33 -14.38 -3.94
C ALA A 239 -13.59 -14.47 -4.84
N GLN A 240 -14.07 -15.68 -5.10
CA GLN A 240 -15.22 -15.94 -5.97
C GLN A 240 -16.47 -16.08 -5.12
N THR A 241 -16.39 -16.87 -4.05
CA THR A 241 -17.56 -17.28 -3.26
C THR A 241 -17.70 -16.55 -1.92
N GLY A 242 -16.64 -15.92 -1.41
CA GLY A 242 -16.62 -15.35 -0.06
C GLY A 242 -16.56 -16.40 1.06
N GLU A 243 -16.38 -17.69 0.73
CA GLU A 243 -16.21 -18.76 1.71
C GLU A 243 -14.94 -18.57 2.54
N ILE A 244 -15.01 -18.90 3.83
CA ILE A 244 -13.87 -18.77 4.75
C ILE A 244 -12.91 -19.93 4.51
N LYS A 245 -11.70 -19.63 4.03
CA LYS A 245 -10.59 -20.60 3.90
C LYS A 245 -9.79 -20.73 5.19
N LEU A 246 -9.65 -19.62 5.93
CA LEU A 246 -8.94 -19.56 7.21
C LEU A 246 -9.53 -18.46 8.09
N SER A 247 -9.58 -18.72 9.40
CA SER A 247 -9.81 -17.70 10.42
C SER A 247 -8.84 -17.94 11.59
N LEU A 248 -8.08 -16.93 11.97
CA LEU A 248 -7.07 -17.02 13.03
C LEU A 248 -7.04 -15.74 13.85
N GLN A 249 -7.00 -15.86 15.18
CA GLN A 249 -6.82 -14.70 16.05
C GLN A 249 -5.42 -14.10 15.82
N SER A 250 -5.35 -12.78 15.69
CA SER A 250 -4.09 -12.06 15.54
C SER A 250 -3.28 -11.97 16.84
N HIS A 251 -2.01 -11.57 16.72
CA HIS A 251 -1.16 -11.36 17.88
C HIS A 251 -1.64 -10.13 18.67
N LYS A 252 -1.65 -10.21 20.00
CA LYS A 252 -2.16 -9.14 20.89
C LYS A 252 -1.48 -7.78 20.68
N ASP A 253 -0.20 -7.78 20.26
CA ASP A 253 0.60 -6.57 20.07
C ASP A 253 0.44 -5.99 18.64
N MET A 254 -0.33 -6.66 17.76
CA MET A 254 -0.69 -6.11 16.46
C MET A 254 -1.86 -5.15 16.64
N HIS A 255 -1.53 -3.87 16.66
CA HIS A 255 -2.51 -2.80 16.61
C HIS A 255 -2.38 -2.08 15.28
N TYR A 256 -3.51 -1.90 14.58
CA TYR A 256 -3.58 -1.18 13.31
C TYR A 256 -2.73 -1.79 12.19
N LEU A 257 -3.38 -2.40 11.21
CA LEU A 257 -2.75 -2.93 10.01
C LEU A 257 -3.48 -2.36 8.79
N SER A 258 -2.72 -1.97 7.78
CA SER A 258 -3.17 -1.65 6.43
C SER A 258 -2.50 -2.58 5.43
N ASP A 259 -2.98 -2.54 4.20
CA ASP A 259 -2.43 -3.26 3.05
C ASP A 259 -0.94 -3.00 2.81
N ASP A 260 -0.48 -1.77 3.04
CA ASP A 260 0.95 -1.41 2.93
C ASP A 260 1.87 -2.22 3.87
N PHE A 261 1.35 -2.88 4.91
CA PHE A 261 2.16 -3.71 5.81
C PHE A 261 2.18 -5.19 5.41
N VAL A 262 1.52 -5.57 4.32
CA VAL A 262 1.30 -6.97 3.96
C VAL A 262 1.83 -7.29 2.58
N ALA A 263 2.57 -8.38 2.48
CA ALA A 263 3.02 -8.94 1.22
C ALA A 263 2.61 -10.42 1.10
N LYS A 264 2.03 -10.78 -0.05
CA LYS A 264 1.75 -12.18 -0.37
C LYS A 264 3.05 -12.95 -0.54
N ILE A 265 3.12 -14.14 0.07
CA ILE A 265 4.21 -15.11 -0.12
C ILE A 265 3.64 -16.48 -0.51
N LYS A 266 4.51 -17.39 -0.94
CA LYS A 266 4.14 -18.72 -1.48
C LYS A 266 3.09 -19.46 -0.64
N ASP A 267 3.27 -19.48 0.68
CA ASP A 267 2.44 -20.26 1.61
C ASP A 267 1.60 -19.39 2.56
N GLY A 268 1.41 -18.10 2.25
CA GLY A 268 0.62 -17.20 3.07
C GLY A 268 1.00 -15.74 2.92
N TYR A 269 1.27 -15.06 4.03
CA TYR A 269 1.51 -13.62 4.08
C TYR A 269 2.67 -13.25 5.00
N LEU A 270 3.50 -12.31 4.56
CA LEU A 270 4.43 -11.58 5.40
C LEU A 270 3.73 -10.30 5.86
N ILE A 271 3.64 -10.10 7.17
CA ILE A 271 3.01 -8.93 7.80
C ILE A 271 4.11 -8.20 8.54
N SER A 272 4.26 -6.90 8.32
CA SER A 272 5.31 -6.15 8.98
C SER A 272 4.94 -4.71 9.22
N ASN A 273 4.92 -4.37 10.50
CA ASN A 273 4.81 -3.02 11.00
C ASN A 273 6.01 -2.78 11.95
N TYR A 274 5.77 -2.68 13.26
CA TYR A 274 6.83 -2.63 14.27
C TYR A 274 7.58 -3.96 14.43
N ASP A 275 6.82 -5.04 14.44
CA ASP A 275 7.29 -6.41 14.40
C ASP A 275 6.95 -7.01 13.04
N SER A 276 7.64 -8.09 12.67
CA SER A 276 7.33 -8.85 11.46
C SER A 276 6.84 -10.24 11.80
N PHE A 277 5.90 -10.73 11.02
CA PHE A 277 5.27 -12.02 11.23
C PHE A 277 5.03 -12.73 9.90
N ILE A 278 5.03 -14.05 9.92
CA ILE A 278 4.56 -14.89 8.82
C ILE A 278 3.23 -15.53 9.23
N LEU A 279 2.18 -15.24 8.48
CA LEU A 279 0.93 -15.99 8.51
C LEU A 279 1.02 -17.10 7.47
N ASN A 280 1.22 -18.34 7.92
CA ASN A 280 1.18 -19.53 7.06
C ASN A 280 -0.28 -20.00 6.94
N THR A 281 -0.87 -19.81 5.77
CA THR A 281 -2.30 -20.08 5.55
C THR A 281 -2.59 -21.57 5.34
N LYS A 282 -1.58 -22.38 5.00
CA LYS A 282 -1.70 -23.84 4.87
C LYS A 282 -1.68 -24.54 6.21
N GLU A 283 -0.84 -24.07 7.13
CA GLU A 283 -0.74 -24.62 8.49
C GLU A 283 -1.70 -23.96 9.48
N GLY A 284 -2.26 -22.79 9.14
CA GLY A 284 -3.11 -22.01 10.03
C GLY A 284 -2.34 -21.43 11.22
N LYS A 285 -1.11 -20.99 11.00
CA LYS A 285 -0.22 -20.48 12.06
C LYS A 285 0.28 -19.08 11.77
N LEU A 286 0.48 -18.32 12.85
CA LEU A 286 1.14 -17.02 12.85
C LEU A 286 2.44 -17.12 13.64
N GLU A 287 3.56 -16.80 12.99
CA GLU A 287 4.89 -16.88 13.57
C GLU A 287 5.53 -15.49 13.61
N LYS A 288 6.01 -15.07 14.78
CA LYS A 288 6.77 -13.83 14.92
C LYS A 288 8.19 -14.04 14.43
N LEU A 289 8.70 -13.08 13.65
CA LEU A 289 10.06 -13.06 13.15
C LEU A 289 10.93 -12.19 14.07
N GLU A 290 12.04 -12.75 14.55
CA GLU A 290 13.05 -12.04 15.36
C GLU A 290 14.02 -11.27 14.44
N LEU A 291 13.48 -10.28 13.73
CA LEU A 291 14.19 -9.53 12.68
C LEU A 291 15.24 -8.58 13.26
N ARG A 292 14.89 -7.84 14.32
CA ARG A 292 15.71 -6.76 14.86
C ARG A 292 17.04 -7.28 15.40
N GLU A 293 17.00 -8.34 16.22
CA GLU A 293 18.21 -8.91 16.83
C GLU A 293 19.15 -9.52 15.79
N LYS A 294 18.62 -10.24 14.80
CA LYS A 294 19.43 -10.86 13.73
C LYS A 294 20.08 -9.85 12.80
N LEU A 295 19.41 -8.73 12.55
CA LEU A 295 19.95 -7.66 11.72
C LEU A 295 20.96 -6.82 12.50
N THR A 296 20.69 -6.40 13.74
CA THR A 296 21.57 -5.49 14.52
C THR A 296 22.78 -6.17 15.17
N GLN A 297 22.95 -7.49 15.05
CA GLN A 297 24.18 -8.19 15.48
C GLN A 297 25.37 -8.00 14.52
N ARG A 298 25.24 -7.12 13.52
CA ARG A 298 26.29 -6.77 12.55
C ARG A 298 27.08 -5.54 12.97
#